data_AF-A0A2D4M8F3-F1
#
_entry.id   AF-A0A2D4M8F3-F1
#
_cell.length_a   1.000
_cell.length_b   1.000
_cell.length_c   1.000
_cell.angle_alpha   90.00
_cell.angle_beta   90.00
_cell.angle_gamma   90.00
#
_symmetry.space_group_name_H-M   'P 1'
#
loop_
_entity.id
_entity.type
_entity.pdbx_description
1 polymer ?
#
loop_
_entity_poly.entity_id
_entity_poly.type
_entity_poly.pdbx_seq_one_letter_code
_entity_poly.pdbx_strand_id
1 'polypeptide(L)'
;GGSTEEQRYLTTLRKEKEAFEKLIREKASMVIPEEREGRDETNLDLARDSTAATVSIDTRKAGGQHQKVVQHSIVVDMREFRSELPSLIHRRGIDIEPVTLEVGDYILTPDICVERKSTSDLIGSLNSGRLYSQCVSMSR
;
A
#
# COMPACT_ATOMS: atom_id res chain seq x y z
N GLY A 1 -5.08 -44.97 24.76
CA GLY A 1 -4.45 -43.68 25.06
C GLY A 1 -4.59 -42.81 23.83
N GLY A 2 -5.03 -41.57 23.99
CA GLY A 2 -5.34 -40.68 22.88
C GLY A 2 -6.62 -39.88 23.12
N SER A 3 -6.60 -38.98 24.11
CA SER A 3 -7.66 -37.97 24.24
C SER A 3 -7.55 -36.97 23.08
N THR A 4 -8.67 -36.38 22.66
CA THR A 4 -8.68 -35.28 21.66
C THR A 4 -7.81 -34.11 22.10
N GLU A 5 -7.70 -33.87 23.41
CA GLU A 5 -6.83 -32.85 23.99
C GLU A 5 -5.34 -33.17 23.80
N GLU A 6 -4.97 -34.44 24.00
CA GLU A 6 -3.60 -34.93 23.81
C GLU A 6 -3.17 -34.79 22.34
N GLN A 7 -4.06 -35.16 21.40
CA GLN A 7 -3.80 -35.00 19.97
C GLN A 7 -3.65 -33.52 19.56
N ARG A 8 -4.48 -32.63 20.11
CA ARG A 8 -4.38 -31.18 19.85
C ARG A 8 -3.05 -30.62 20.37
N TYR A 9 -2.66 -30.99 21.60
CA TYR A 9 -1.42 -30.54 22.21
C TYR A 9 -0.19 -30.99 21.41
N LEU A 10 -0.12 -32.28 21.06
CA LEU A 10 0.97 -32.83 20.25
C LEU A 10 1.04 -32.20 18.86
N THR A 11 -0.10 -31.88 18.26
CA THR A 11 -0.16 -31.20 16.95
C THR A 11 0.39 -29.78 17.03
N THR A 12 0.06 -29.02 18.08
CA THR A 12 0.61 -27.67 18.29
C THR A 12 2.13 -27.71 18.47
N LEU A 13 2.64 -28.59 19.35
CA LEU A 13 4.07 -28.77 19.57
C LEU A 13 4.82 -29.13 18.28
N ARG A 14 4.24 -30.01 17.47
CA ARG A 14 4.85 -30.42 16.19
C ARG A 14 4.89 -29.27 15.19
N LYS A 15 3.79 -28.51 15.05
CA LYS A 15 3.72 -27.34 14.17
C LYS A 15 4.72 -26.26 14.57
N GLU A 16 4.85 -25.99 15.87
CA GLU A 16 5.81 -25.03 16.39
C GLU A 16 7.26 -25.45 16.11
N LYS A 17 7.61 -26.71 16.41
CA LYS A 17 8.93 -27.25 16.13
C LYS A 17 9.28 -27.16 14.64
N GLU A 18 8.37 -27.55 13.76
CA GLU A 18 8.58 -27.48 12.30
C GLU A 18 8.76 -26.04 11.81
N ALA A 19 7.97 -25.10 12.35
CA ALA A 19 8.11 -23.68 12.03
C ALA A 19 9.49 -23.15 12.44
N PHE A 20 9.96 -23.46 13.66
CA PHE A 20 11.28 -23.03 14.14
C PHE A 20 12.43 -23.62 13.30
N GLU A 21 12.38 -24.92 13.00
CA GLU A 21 13.39 -25.57 12.17
C GLU A 21 13.44 -24.97 10.76
N LYS A 22 12.29 -24.62 10.19
CA LYS A 22 12.20 -23.93 8.91
C LYS A 22 12.85 -22.55 8.95
N LEU A 23 12.57 -21.74 9.98
CA LEU A 23 13.20 -20.43 10.18
C LEU A 23 14.72 -20.53 10.29
N ILE A 24 15.23 -21.48 11.07
CA ILE A 24 16.68 -21.69 11.24
C ILE A 24 17.32 -22.05 9.90
N ARG A 25 16.70 -22.94 9.13
CA ARG A 25 17.21 -23.37 7.82
C ARG A 25 17.20 -22.23 6.80
N GLU A 26 16.10 -21.49 6.71
CA GLU A 26 16.00 -20.32 5.82
C GLU A 26 17.06 -19.28 6.20
N LYS A 27 17.18 -18.94 7.49
CA LYS A 27 18.20 -18.01 7.99
C LYS A 27 19.62 -18.47 7.69
N ALA A 28 19.92 -19.76 7.84
CA ALA A 28 21.26 -20.30 7.55
C ALA A 28 21.61 -20.26 6.05
N SER A 29 20.61 -20.32 5.17
CA SER A 29 20.78 -20.25 3.71
C SER A 29 20.64 -18.85 3.11
N MET A 30 20.04 -17.91 3.85
CA MET A 30 19.81 -16.55 3.39
C MET A 30 21.13 -15.77 3.43
N VAL A 31 21.65 -15.42 2.26
CA VAL A 31 22.72 -14.42 2.15
C VAL A 31 22.08 -13.06 2.43
N ILE A 32 22.29 -12.53 3.63
CA ILE A 32 21.85 -11.18 4.01
C ILE A 32 23.04 -10.24 3.82
N PRO A 33 23.01 -9.32 2.83
CA PRO A 33 24.00 -8.26 2.75
C PRO A 33 23.96 -7.42 4.04
N GLU A 34 25.13 -7.03 4.57
CA GLU A 34 25.29 -6.31 5.86
C GLU A 34 24.51 -4.97 5.93
N GLU A 35 24.03 -4.45 4.80
CA GLU A 35 23.36 -3.15 4.68
C GLU A 35 21.90 -3.14 5.14
N ARG A 36 21.34 -4.29 5.59
CA ARG A 36 19.92 -4.42 5.94
C ARG A 36 19.56 -4.12 7.40
N GLU A 37 20.51 -3.70 8.24
CA GLU A 37 20.23 -3.33 9.65
C GLU A 37 19.43 -2.02 9.82
N GLY A 38 19.08 -1.33 8.73
CA GLY A 38 18.14 -0.19 8.77
C GLY A 38 18.64 1.02 9.57
N ARG A 39 19.95 1.10 9.83
CA ARG A 39 20.60 2.22 10.52
C ARG A 39 20.95 3.39 9.60
N ASP A 40 21.02 3.14 8.29
CA ASP A 40 21.39 4.14 7.29
C ASP A 40 20.27 4.32 6.26
N GLU A 41 20.16 5.52 5.67
CA GLU A 41 19.16 5.88 4.66
C GLU A 41 19.33 5.14 3.31
N THR A 42 20.12 4.07 3.29
CA THR A 42 20.49 3.26 2.11
C THR A 42 19.52 2.12 1.83
N ASN A 43 18.40 2.02 2.55
CA ASN A 43 17.42 0.98 2.27
C ASN A 43 16.80 1.19 0.87
N LEU A 44 17.31 0.44 -0.12
CA LEU A 44 16.83 0.44 -1.50
C LEU A 44 15.32 0.18 -1.60
N ASP A 45 14.72 -0.53 -0.64
CA ASP A 45 13.27 -0.79 -0.61
C ASP A 45 12.45 0.48 -0.23
N LEU A 46 13.10 1.46 0.39
CA LEU A 46 12.56 2.79 0.73
C LEU A 46 12.98 3.88 -0.26
N ALA A 47 13.88 3.58 -1.21
CA ALA A 47 14.28 4.53 -2.23
C ALA A 47 13.06 4.90 -3.09
N ARG A 48 12.66 6.18 -3.04
CA ARG A 48 11.62 6.71 -3.92
C ARG A 48 12.15 6.60 -5.36
N ASP A 49 11.35 6.03 -6.26
CA ASP A 49 11.66 6.03 -7.68
C ASP A 49 11.89 7.49 -8.09
N SER A 50 13.15 7.85 -8.38
CA SER A 50 13.52 9.23 -8.79
C SER A 50 13.04 9.54 -10.22
N THR A 51 12.45 8.56 -10.88
CA THR A 51 11.70 8.73 -12.12
C THR A 51 10.35 9.34 -11.75
N ALA A 52 10.27 10.68 -11.84
CA ALA A 52 9.00 11.39 -11.70
C ALA A 52 7.93 10.66 -12.53
N ALA A 53 6.77 10.36 -11.92
CA ALA A 53 5.62 9.73 -12.57
C ALA A 53 5.16 10.48 -13.85
N THR A 54 5.68 11.69 -14.05
CA THR A 54 5.57 12.56 -15.21
C THR A 54 6.73 12.38 -16.21
N VAL A 55 6.95 11.18 -16.74
CA VAL A 55 7.56 11.10 -18.08
C VAL A 55 6.45 11.43 -19.08
N SER A 56 6.11 12.72 -19.18
CA SER A 56 5.38 13.23 -20.32
C SER A 56 6.24 12.97 -21.56
N ILE A 57 5.85 12.01 -22.39
CA ILE A 57 6.40 11.77 -23.73
C ILE A 57 5.96 12.94 -24.62
N ASP A 58 6.46 14.14 -24.34
CA ASP A 58 6.26 15.31 -25.17
C ASP A 58 7.52 15.52 -26.00
N THR A 59 7.51 15.04 -27.24
CA THR A 59 8.64 15.06 -28.18
C THR A 59 8.94 16.47 -28.71
N ARG A 60 8.30 17.51 -28.17
CA ARG A 60 8.43 18.90 -28.62
C ARG A 60 9.13 19.80 -27.60
N LYS A 61 10.28 19.38 -27.07
CA LYS A 61 11.18 20.27 -26.32
C LYS A 61 12.15 20.99 -27.25
N ALA A 62 11.74 22.14 -27.76
CA ALA A 62 12.65 23.15 -28.29
C ALA A 62 13.21 24.00 -27.13
N GLY A 63 14.53 24.04 -26.97
CA GLY A 63 15.25 25.10 -26.25
C GLY A 63 15.20 25.09 -24.71
N GLY A 64 16.13 24.37 -24.07
CA GLY A 64 16.80 24.80 -22.82
C GLY A 64 16.00 25.08 -21.54
N GLN A 65 14.69 24.83 -21.50
CA GLN A 65 13.88 25.10 -20.31
C GLN A 65 14.08 24.00 -19.25
N HIS A 66 14.63 24.37 -18.09
CA HIS A 66 14.59 23.55 -16.87
C HIS A 66 13.13 23.27 -16.53
N GLN A 67 12.67 22.04 -16.77
CA GLN A 67 11.33 21.62 -16.37
C GLN A 67 11.29 21.63 -14.83
N LYS A 68 10.52 22.54 -14.25
CA LYS A 68 10.20 22.52 -12.82
C LYS A 68 9.61 21.15 -12.50
N VAL A 69 10.30 20.35 -11.70
CA VAL A 69 9.79 19.08 -11.21
C VAL A 69 8.61 19.42 -10.29
N VAL A 70 7.39 19.26 -10.81
CA VAL A 70 6.18 19.42 -9.99
C VAL A 70 6.06 18.16 -9.15
N GLN A 71 6.35 18.27 -7.86
CA GLN A 71 5.97 17.25 -6.88
C GLN A 71 4.45 17.22 -6.81
N HIS A 72 3.88 16.05 -7.10
CA HIS A 72 2.43 15.85 -7.01
C HIS A 72 2.14 15.37 -5.59
N SER A 73 1.18 16.00 -4.93
CA SER A 73 0.65 15.56 -3.65
C SER A 73 -0.80 15.10 -3.82
N ILE A 74 -1.19 14.08 -3.07
CA ILE A 74 -2.57 13.63 -2.96
C ILE A 74 -2.99 13.57 -1.49
N VAL A 75 -4.26 13.82 -1.21
CA VAL A 75 -4.82 13.62 0.13
C VAL A 75 -5.43 12.23 0.19
N VAL A 76 -5.12 11.49 1.26
CA VAL A 76 -5.56 10.11 1.44
C VAL A 76 -6.29 9.97 2.76
N ASP A 77 -7.44 9.31 2.75
CA ASP A 77 -8.17 9.01 3.97
C ASP A 77 -7.37 8.09 4.90
N MET A 78 -7.32 8.42 6.19
CA MET A 78 -6.62 7.64 7.22
C MET A 78 -7.00 6.15 7.26
N ARG A 79 -8.23 5.79 6.90
CA ARG A 79 -8.70 4.38 6.88
C ARG A 79 -8.09 3.60 5.73
N GLU A 80 -7.68 4.27 4.66
CA GLU A 80 -7.17 3.63 3.44
C GLU A 80 -5.73 3.13 3.58
N PHE A 81 -5.01 3.57 4.62
CA PHE A 81 -3.71 3.04 5.03
C PHE A 81 -3.75 1.58 5.52
N ARG A 82 -4.94 0.99 5.66
CA ARG A 82 -5.09 -0.46 5.86
C ARG A 82 -4.84 -1.25 4.57
N SER A 83 -4.77 -0.58 3.43
CA SER A 83 -4.45 -1.17 2.13
C SER A 83 -3.00 -0.88 1.74
N GLU A 84 -2.47 -1.65 0.79
CA GLU A 84 -1.12 -1.46 0.25
C GLU A 84 -1.00 -0.24 -0.68
N LEU A 85 -2.13 0.32 -1.15
CA LEU A 85 -2.13 1.29 -2.25
C LEU A 85 -1.44 2.62 -1.89
N PRO A 86 -1.68 3.24 -0.70
CA PRO A 86 -0.94 4.45 -0.30
C PRO A 86 0.58 4.23 -0.30
N SER A 87 1.06 3.09 0.21
CA SER A 87 2.49 2.75 0.22
C SER A 87 3.08 2.68 -1.19
N LEU A 88 2.35 2.09 -2.14
CA LEU A 88 2.77 2.01 -3.54
C LEU A 88 2.83 3.40 -4.21
N ILE A 89 1.83 4.25 -3.95
CA ILE A 89 1.78 5.62 -4.50
C ILE A 89 2.97 6.44 -3.99
N HIS A 90 3.27 6.34 -2.69
CA HIS A 90 4.40 7.03 -2.09
C HIS A 90 5.74 6.60 -2.69
N ARG A 91 5.92 5.28 -2.89
CA ARG A 91 7.12 4.71 -3.55
C ARG A 91 7.32 5.25 -4.97
N ARG A 92 6.24 5.57 -5.68
CA ARG A 92 6.26 6.18 -7.03
C ARG A 92 6.58 7.68 -7.04
N GLY A 93 6.95 8.27 -5.91
CA GLY A 93 7.39 9.66 -5.85
C GLY A 93 6.24 10.69 -5.77
N ILE A 94 5.02 10.25 -5.46
CA ILE A 94 3.88 11.13 -5.15
C ILE A 94 3.85 11.34 -3.63
N ASP A 95 3.74 12.57 -3.18
CA ASP A 95 3.62 12.89 -1.75
C ASP A 95 2.20 12.59 -1.27
N ILE A 96 2.07 12.09 -0.04
CA ILE A 96 0.79 11.69 0.53
C ILE A 96 0.52 12.51 1.77
N GLU A 97 -0.63 13.17 1.81
CA GLU A 97 -1.15 13.86 2.97
C GLU A 97 -2.25 13.03 3.64
N PRO A 98 -2.01 12.44 4.81
CA PRO A 98 -3.01 11.65 5.52
C PRO A 98 -4.01 12.55 6.25
N VAL A 99 -5.30 12.46 5.91
CA VAL A 99 -6.39 13.25 6.52
C VAL A 99 -7.58 12.33 6.80
N THR A 100 -8.40 12.64 7.79
CA THR A 100 -9.69 11.94 7.96
C THR A 100 -10.74 12.65 7.11
N LEU A 101 -11.24 11.97 6.07
CA LEU A 101 -12.22 12.52 5.14
C LEU A 101 -13.63 12.05 5.53
N GLU A 102 -14.59 12.97 5.47
CA GLU A 102 -16.01 12.62 5.64
C GLU A 102 -16.54 11.84 4.44
N VAL A 103 -16.01 12.11 3.24
CA VAL A 103 -16.43 11.53 1.96
C VAL A 103 -15.21 11.22 1.08
N GLY A 104 -15.18 10.03 0.48
CA GLY A 104 -14.13 9.59 -0.43
C GLY A 104 -12.89 9.00 0.28
N ASP A 105 -12.04 8.33 -0.51
CA ASP A 105 -10.80 7.72 -0.01
C ASP A 105 -9.55 8.50 -0.47
N TYR A 106 -9.62 9.15 -1.62
CA TYR A 106 -8.52 9.91 -2.21
C TYR A 106 -9.00 11.23 -2.81
N ILE A 107 -8.26 12.31 -2.60
CA ILE A 107 -8.44 13.58 -3.31
C ILE A 107 -7.19 13.79 -4.16
N LEU A 108 -7.36 13.72 -5.48
CA LEU A 108 -6.26 13.81 -6.44
C LEU A 108 -5.99 15.26 -6.83
N THR A 109 -7.05 16.04 -6.97
CA THR A 109 -7.03 17.47 -7.28
C THR A 109 -8.24 18.13 -6.58
N PRO A 110 -8.32 19.46 -6.51
CA PRO A 110 -9.46 20.15 -5.88
C PRO A 110 -10.83 19.74 -6.44
N ASP A 111 -10.90 19.27 -7.68
CA ASP A 111 -12.14 18.91 -8.37
C ASP A 111 -12.33 17.39 -8.54
N ILE A 112 -11.37 16.57 -8.10
CA ILE A 112 -11.38 15.12 -8.34
C ILE A 112 -11.20 14.36 -7.02
N CYS A 113 -12.28 13.69 -6.61
CA CYS A 113 -12.30 12.72 -5.54
C CYS A 113 -12.46 11.30 -6.10
N VAL A 114 -11.76 10.33 -5.50
CA VAL A 114 -11.84 8.91 -5.85
C VAL A 114 -12.25 8.12 -4.62
N GLU A 115 -13.21 7.22 -4.82
CA GLU A 115 -13.63 6.22 -3.85
C GLU A 115 -13.16 4.85 -4.37
N ARG A 116 -12.31 4.18 -3.60
CA ARG A 116 -11.86 2.82 -3.89
C ARG A 116 -12.89 1.82 -3.38
N LYS A 117 -13.13 0.77 -4.16
CA LYS A 117 -14.09 -0.26 -3.79
C LYS A 117 -13.65 -1.62 -4.29
N SER A 118 -13.63 -2.61 -3.40
CA SER A 118 -13.42 -4.01 -3.79
C SER A 118 -14.61 -4.51 -4.60
N THR A 119 -14.42 -5.58 -5.38
CA THR A 119 -15.52 -6.18 -6.15
C THR A 119 -16.64 -6.70 -5.25
N SER A 120 -16.28 -7.33 -4.11
CA SER A 120 -17.23 -7.79 -3.11
C SER A 120 -17.99 -6.63 -2.45
N ASP A 121 -17.30 -5.54 -2.11
CA ASP A 121 -17.95 -4.37 -1.52
C ASP A 121 -18.83 -3.63 -2.53
N LEU A 122 -18.46 -3.63 -3.81
CA LEU A 122 -19.28 -3.07 -4.87
C LEU A 122 -20.60 -3.83 -4.97
N ILE A 123 -20.55 -5.16 -5.06
CA ILE A 123 -21.76 -6.00 -5.12
C ILE A 123 -22.62 -5.79 -3.86
N GLY A 124 -21.99 -5.80 -2.68
CA GLY A 124 -22.70 -5.60 -1.40
C GLY A 124 -23.31 -4.20 -1.25
N SER A 125 -22.60 -3.15 -1.68
CA SER A 125 -23.06 -1.77 -1.60
C SER A 125 -24.15 -1.45 -2.63
N LEU A 126 -24.11 -2.09 -3.80
CA LEU A 126 -25.16 -1.98 -4.81
C LEU A 126 -26.45 -2.65 -4.31
N ASN A 127 -26.35 -3.88 -3.78
CA ASN A 127 -27.51 -4.62 -3.28
C ASN A 127 -28.17 -3.96 -2.06
N SER A 128 -27.38 -3.30 -1.20
CA SER A 128 -27.89 -2.59 -0.02
C SER A 128 -28.33 -1.15 -0.31
N GLY A 129 -28.13 -0.64 -1.53
CA GLY A 129 -28.38 0.76 -1.88
C GLY A 129 -27.37 1.76 -1.28
N ARG A 130 -26.41 1.30 -0.47
CA ARG A 130 -25.38 2.13 0.16
C ARG A 130 -24.56 2.92 -0.87
N LEU A 131 -24.26 2.31 -2.02
CA LEU A 131 -23.46 2.94 -3.08
C LEU A 131 -24.08 4.26 -3.56
N TYR A 132 -25.41 4.29 -3.70
CA TYR A 132 -26.11 5.50 -4.16
C TYR A 132 -25.89 6.67 -3.20
N SER A 133 -26.04 6.45 -1.90
CA SER A 133 -25.79 7.48 -0.88
C SER A 133 -24.35 7.97 -0.92
N GLN A 134 -23.37 7.09 -1.16
CA GLN A 134 -21.97 7.48 -1.32
C GLN A 134 -21.78 8.39 -2.53
N CYS A 135 -22.32 8.02 -3.69
CA CYS A 135 -22.24 8.83 -4.89
C CYS A 135 -22.90 10.20 -4.72
N VAL A 136 -24.05 10.27 -4.05
CA VAL A 136 -24.74 11.54 -3.77
C VAL A 136 -23.93 12.44 -2.83
N SER A 137 -23.27 11.87 -1.83
CA SER A 137 -22.39 12.64 -0.95
C SER A 137 -21.14 13.15 -1.66
N MET A 138 -20.63 12.42 -2.66
CA MET A 138 -19.46 12.83 -3.46
C MET A 138 -19.79 13.87 -4.53
N SER A 139 -21.05 13.96 -4.98
CA SER A 139 -21.46 14.85 -6.07
C SER A 139 -22.11 16.16 -5.61
N ARG A 140 -22.25 16.37 -4.31
CA ARG A 140 -22.87 17.55 -3.70
C ARG A 140 -21.89 18.68 -3.46
#